data_AF-A0A6V7HZH0-F1
#
_entry.id   AF-A0A6V7HZH0-F1
#
_cell.length_a   1.000
_cell.length_b   1.000
_cell.length_c   1.000
_cell.angle_alpha   90.00
_cell.angle_beta   90.00
_cell.angle_gamma   90.00
#
_symmetry.space_group_name_H-M   'P 1'
#
loop_
_entity.id
_entity.type
_entity.pdbx_description
1 polymer ?
#
loop_
_entity_poly.entity_id
_entity_poly.type
_entity_poly.pdbx_seq_one_letter_code
_entity_poly.pdbx_strand_id
1 'polypeptide(L)'
;CCPGTILPPTFLIDSDSDIYPDYVCNKCDSSMKWHQVEKKLEEIGMELSSMKKNDVNEAMKFVEKYTRVLHENHFYMIDVKLALAQMIGQQDGGLPAVSDELLNEKISLCKKLDEFFRLIVP
;
A
#
# COMPACT_ATOMS: atom_id res chain seq x y z
N CYS A 1 -11.25 4.32 -16.39
CA CYS A 1 -10.80 4.95 -15.12
C CYS A 1 -9.70 5.96 -15.40
N CYS A 2 -9.70 7.09 -14.69
CA CYS A 2 -8.60 8.05 -14.74
C CYS A 2 -7.34 7.43 -14.11
N PRO A 3 -6.14 7.53 -14.73
CA PRO A 3 -4.88 7.01 -14.19
C PRO A 3 -4.23 8.00 -13.20
N GLY A 4 -4.99 8.94 -12.64
CA GLY A 4 -4.51 9.96 -11.70
C GLY A 4 -4.65 9.51 -10.26
N THR A 5 -3.98 10.24 -9.37
CA THR A 5 -4.05 10.02 -7.92
C THR A 5 -4.83 11.16 -7.28
N ILE A 6 -5.72 10.83 -6.34
CA ILE A 6 -6.44 11.79 -5.52
C ILE A 6 -5.59 12.09 -4.29
N LEU A 7 -5.10 13.33 -4.17
CA LEU A 7 -4.24 13.79 -3.09
C LEU A 7 -4.78 15.12 -2.52
N PRO A 8 -4.47 15.47 -1.27
CA PRO A 8 -4.81 16.79 -0.79
C PRO A 8 -3.91 17.82 -1.51
N PRO A 9 -4.37 19.05 -1.69
CA PRO A 9 -3.54 20.12 -2.29
C PRO A 9 -2.31 20.44 -1.44
N THR A 10 -2.35 20.14 -0.14
CA THR A 10 -1.26 20.29 0.81
C THR A 10 -1.40 19.25 1.92
N PHE A 11 -0.27 18.77 2.45
CA PHE A 11 -0.22 17.97 3.69
C PHE A 11 0.07 18.84 4.92
N LEU A 12 0.34 20.13 4.72
CA LEU A 12 0.50 21.11 5.79
C LEU A 12 -0.89 21.66 6.12
N ILE A 13 -1.41 21.23 7.26
CA ILE A 13 -2.71 21.66 7.79
C ILE A 13 -2.41 22.55 8.97
N ASP A 14 -2.99 23.74 9.00
CA ASP A 14 -2.90 24.62 10.15
C ASP A 14 -3.76 24.01 11.26
N SER A 15 -3.11 23.51 12.32
CA SER A 15 -3.76 22.82 13.44
C SER A 15 -4.74 23.71 14.20
N ASP A 16 -4.65 25.03 14.00
CA ASP A 16 -5.56 26.00 14.61
C ASP A 16 -6.83 26.21 13.76
N SER A 17 -6.88 25.64 12.55
CA SER A 17 -8.04 25.69 11.67
C SER A 17 -8.64 24.29 11.47
N ASP A 18 -9.93 24.13 11.82
CA ASP A 18 -10.70 22.90 11.54
C ASP A 18 -11.03 22.71 10.04
N ILE A 19 -10.27 23.34 9.14
CA ILE A 19 -10.53 23.38 7.70
C ILE A 19 -9.56 22.45 6.98
N TYR A 20 -10.08 21.28 6.62
CA TYR A 20 -9.36 20.30 5.83
C TYR A 20 -9.77 20.41 4.35
N PRO A 21 -8.81 20.59 3.43
CA PRO A 21 -9.12 20.70 2.02
C PRO A 21 -9.56 19.37 1.43
N ASP A 22 -10.47 19.43 0.47
CA ASP A 22 -10.86 18.26 -0.33
C ASP A 22 -9.68 17.75 -1.15
N TYR A 23 -9.66 16.44 -1.36
CA TYR A 23 -8.64 15.81 -2.18
C TYR A 23 -9.05 15.90 -3.64
N VAL A 24 -8.10 16.19 -4.51
CA VAL A 24 -8.34 16.42 -5.93
C VAL A 24 -7.47 15.50 -6.75
N CYS A 25 -8.01 14.97 -7.85
CA CYS A 25 -7.25 14.18 -8.79
C CYS A 25 -6.26 15.07 -9.56
N ASN A 26 -5.01 14.63 -9.69
CA ASN A 26 -3.98 15.35 -10.45
C ASN A 26 -4.12 15.28 -11.97
N LYS A 27 -5.15 14.60 -12.51
CA LYS A 27 -5.34 14.40 -13.97
C LYS A 27 -6.76 14.72 -14.47
N CYS A 28 -7.75 14.82 -13.59
CA CYS A 28 -9.13 15.11 -13.97
C CYS A 28 -9.85 15.88 -12.87
N ASP A 29 -11.07 16.35 -13.14
CA ASP A 29 -11.85 17.18 -12.21
C ASP A 29 -12.54 16.38 -11.08
N SER A 30 -12.07 15.16 -10.81
CA SER A 30 -12.62 14.35 -9.72
C SER A 30 -12.08 14.80 -8.37
N SER A 31 -12.95 14.92 -7.38
CA SER A 31 -12.59 15.26 -6.01
C SER A 31 -13.27 14.33 -5.00
N MET A 32 -12.71 14.26 -3.79
CA MET A 32 -13.24 13.49 -2.67
C MET A 32 -13.12 14.33 -1.40
N LYS A 33 -14.17 14.34 -0.57
CA LYS A 33 -14.13 15.07 0.71
C LYS A 33 -13.09 14.46 1.63
N TRP A 34 -12.37 15.29 2.38
CA TRP A 34 -11.30 14.84 3.27
C TRP A 34 -11.76 13.73 4.23
N HIS A 35 -12.94 13.89 4.85
CA HIS A 35 -13.49 12.93 5.82
C HIS A 35 -13.88 11.59 5.16
N GLN A 36 -14.16 11.57 3.85
CA GLN A 36 -14.41 10.32 3.12
C GLN A 36 -13.12 9.56 2.86
N VAL A 37 -12.04 10.29 2.57
CA VAL A 37 -10.70 9.70 2.44
C VAL A 37 -10.23 9.15 3.78
N GLU A 38 -10.38 9.93 4.85
CA GLU A 38 -10.01 9.51 6.22
C GLU A 38 -10.77 8.24 6.64
N LYS A 39 -12.10 8.23 6.49
CA LYS A 39 -12.92 7.05 6.79
C LYS A 39 -12.47 5.82 5.98
N LYS A 40 -12.18 5.98 4.69
CA LYS A 40 -11.66 4.88 3.87
C LYS A 40 -10.32 4.37 4.39
N LEU A 41 -9.39 5.27 4.74
CA LEU A 41 -8.09 4.89 5.25
C LEU A 41 -8.21 4.19 6.61
N GLU A 42 -9.11 4.65 7.48
CA GLU A 42 -9.43 4.00 8.76
C GLU A 42 -9.95 2.57 8.55
N GLU A 43 -10.93 2.40 7.65
CA GLU A 43 -11.48 1.07 7.31
C GLU A 43 -10.38 0.11 6.80
N ILE A 44 -9.50 0.60 5.91
CA ILE A 44 -8.37 -0.19 5.40
C ILE A 44 -7.37 -0.51 6.52
N GLY A 45 -7.08 0.45 7.40
CA GLY A 45 -6.17 0.29 8.53
C GLY A 45 -6.68 -0.72 9.56
N MET A 46 -7.98 -0.76 9.81
CA MET A 46 -8.62 -1.78 10.65
C MET A 46 -8.50 -3.16 10.03
N GLU A 47 -8.75 -3.30 8.72
CA GLU A 47 -8.58 -4.57 8.02
C GLU A 47 -7.12 -5.06 8.07
N LEU A 48 -6.16 -4.17 7.80
CA LEU A 48 -4.74 -4.47 7.90
C LEU A 48 -4.37 -4.96 9.31
N SER A 49 -4.88 -4.30 10.34
CA SER A 49 -4.61 -4.65 11.75
C SER A 49 -5.23 -5.99 12.16
N SER A 50 -6.33 -6.38 11.52
CA SER A 50 -7.01 -7.66 11.75
C SER A 50 -6.39 -8.83 10.98
N MET A 51 -5.48 -8.55 10.03
CA MET A 51 -4.85 -9.55 9.20
C MET A 51 -4.02 -10.52 10.03
N LYS A 52 -4.11 -11.81 9.72
CA LYS A 52 -3.31 -12.84 10.39
C LYS A 52 -1.83 -12.61 10.11
N LYS A 53 -1.05 -12.42 11.16
CA LYS A 53 0.41 -12.24 11.06
C LYS A 53 1.06 -13.51 10.52
N ASN A 54 2.14 -13.33 9.77
CA ASN A 54 2.93 -14.41 9.17
C ASN A 54 2.16 -15.30 8.19
N ASP A 55 1.08 -14.79 7.59
CA ASP A 55 0.28 -15.50 6.59
C ASP A 55 0.47 -14.88 5.20
N VAL A 56 1.23 -15.59 4.35
CA VAL A 56 1.57 -15.16 2.98
C VAL A 56 0.32 -14.96 2.14
N ASN A 57 -0.69 -15.81 2.30
CA ASN A 57 -1.92 -15.74 1.50
C ASN A 57 -2.75 -14.51 1.86
N GLU A 58 -2.86 -14.18 3.15
CA GLU A 58 -3.58 -12.99 3.58
C GLU A 58 -2.89 -11.70 3.11
N ALA A 59 -1.56 -11.65 3.16
CA ALA A 59 -0.80 -10.52 2.63
C ALA A 59 -0.97 -10.36 1.11
N MET A 60 -0.97 -11.45 0.34
CA MET A 60 -1.25 -11.40 -1.11
C MET A 60 -2.66 -10.89 -1.41
N LYS A 61 -3.67 -11.40 -0.70
CA LYS A 61 -5.06 -10.93 -0.85
C LYS A 61 -5.20 -9.45 -0.53
N PHE A 62 -4.52 -8.97 0.51
CA PHE A 62 -4.53 -7.54 0.86
C PHE A 62 -3.96 -6.69 -0.29
N VAL A 63 -2.79 -7.08 -0.82
CA VAL A 63 -2.15 -6.36 -1.94
C VAL A 63 -3.04 -6.37 -3.18
N GLU A 64 -3.62 -7.51 -3.55
CA GLU A 64 -4.51 -7.63 -4.71
C GLU A 64 -5.78 -6.78 -4.54
N LYS A 65 -6.39 -6.81 -3.36
CA LYS A 65 -7.61 -6.05 -3.04
C LYS A 65 -7.36 -4.55 -3.14
N TYR A 66 -6.26 -4.06 -2.58
CA TYR A 66 -6.02 -2.63 -2.42
C TYR A 66 -5.19 -1.98 -3.53
N THR A 67 -4.60 -2.73 -4.46
CA THR A 67 -3.86 -2.16 -5.61
C THR A 67 -4.69 -1.27 -6.53
N ARG A 68 -6.02 -1.37 -6.49
CA ARG A 68 -6.95 -0.53 -7.29
C ARG A 68 -7.47 0.69 -6.53
N VAL A 69 -7.25 0.73 -5.21
CA VAL A 69 -7.77 1.77 -4.30
C VAL A 69 -6.65 2.67 -3.82
N LEU A 70 -5.53 2.07 -3.42
CA LEU A 70 -4.35 2.77 -2.95
C LEU A 70 -3.30 2.83 -4.06
N HIS A 71 -2.54 3.92 -4.09
CA HIS A 71 -1.35 4.01 -4.92
C HIS A 71 -0.36 2.91 -4.53
N GLU A 72 0.40 2.38 -5.49
CA GLU A 72 1.31 1.25 -5.23
C GLU A 72 2.39 1.56 -4.18
N ASN A 73 2.73 2.85 -4.03
CA ASN A 73 3.69 3.39 -3.06
C ASN A 73 3.02 3.98 -1.81
N HIS A 74 1.72 3.76 -1.61
CA HIS A 74 1.07 4.12 -0.35
C HIS A 74 1.69 3.31 0.80
N PHE A 75 1.88 3.91 1.97
CA PHE A 75 2.64 3.28 3.06
C PHE A 75 2.08 1.90 3.48
N TYR A 76 0.75 1.74 3.61
CA TYR A 76 0.14 0.42 3.83
C TYR A 76 0.51 -0.62 2.76
N MET A 77 0.60 -0.22 1.49
CA MET A 77 0.99 -1.13 0.41
C MET A 77 2.48 -1.50 0.52
N ILE A 78 3.33 -0.53 0.84
CA ILE A 78 4.78 -0.78 1.02
C ILE A 78 5.02 -1.70 2.22
N ASP A 79 4.37 -1.46 3.35
CA ASP A 79 4.52 -2.27 4.57
C ASP A 79 4.14 -3.73 4.32
N VAL A 80 2.98 -3.96 3.68
CA VAL A 80 2.54 -5.34 3.37
C VAL A 80 3.43 -5.99 2.31
N LYS A 81 3.83 -5.27 1.26
CA LYS A 81 4.75 -5.79 0.23
C LYS A 81 6.11 -6.18 0.84
N LEU A 82 6.63 -5.37 1.76
CA LEU A 82 7.87 -5.64 2.47
C LEU A 82 7.75 -6.89 3.36
N ALA A 83 6.69 -6.97 4.16
CA ALA A 83 6.41 -8.15 4.98
C ALA A 83 6.25 -9.41 4.10
N LEU A 84 5.50 -9.32 2.99
CA LEU A 84 5.32 -10.42 2.04
C LEU A 84 6.65 -10.89 1.45
N ALA A 85 7.49 -9.96 0.99
CA ALA A 85 8.82 -10.27 0.48
C ALA A 85 9.70 -10.96 1.52
N GLN A 86 9.57 -10.60 2.81
CA GLN A 86 10.29 -11.24 3.91
C GLN A 86 9.74 -12.65 4.23
N MET A 87 8.42 -12.83 4.22
CA MET A 87 7.77 -14.10 4.56
C MET A 87 7.97 -15.20 3.51
N ILE A 88 8.01 -14.86 2.22
CA ILE A 88 8.22 -15.87 1.16
C ILE A 88 9.62 -16.50 1.34
N GLY A 89 9.66 -17.81 1.60
CA GLY A 89 10.90 -18.55 1.89
C GLY A 89 11.30 -18.66 3.36
N GLN A 90 10.50 -18.10 4.28
CA GLN A 90 10.60 -18.33 5.73
C GLN A 90 9.61 -19.40 6.23
N GLN A 91 8.89 -20.03 5.30
CA GLN A 91 7.97 -21.13 5.56
C GLN A 91 8.75 -22.42 5.82
N ASP A 92 8.08 -23.46 6.33
CA ASP A 92 8.69 -24.77 6.55
C ASP A 92 9.31 -25.30 5.25
N GLY A 93 10.59 -25.70 5.33
CA GLY A 93 11.38 -26.12 4.16
C GLY A 93 12.18 -24.99 3.49
N GLY A 94 12.02 -23.74 3.94
CA GLY A 94 12.80 -22.58 3.49
C GLY A 94 12.60 -22.26 2.01
N LEU A 95 13.55 -21.53 1.41
CA LEU A 95 13.53 -21.20 -0.02
C LEU A 95 13.40 -22.41 -0.96
N PRO A 96 14.05 -23.58 -0.72
CA PRO A 96 13.91 -24.73 -1.60
C PRO A 96 12.50 -25.31 -1.72
N ALA A 97 11.63 -25.05 -0.73
CA ALA A 97 10.25 -25.54 -0.72
C ALA A 97 9.25 -24.54 -1.35
N VAL A 98 9.70 -23.36 -1.76
CA VAL A 98 8.85 -22.32 -2.37
C VAL A 98 8.61 -22.66 -3.83
N SER A 99 7.37 -22.49 -4.30
CA SER A 99 7.05 -22.66 -5.72
C SER A 99 7.73 -21.59 -6.59
N ASP A 100 8.00 -21.92 -7.85
CA ASP A 100 8.58 -20.96 -8.81
C ASP A 100 7.71 -19.70 -8.95
N GLU A 101 6.38 -19.84 -8.86
CA GLU A 101 5.43 -18.72 -8.88
C GLU A 101 5.66 -17.75 -7.71
N LEU A 102 5.77 -18.27 -6.48
CA LEU A 102 6.04 -17.44 -5.30
C LEU A 102 7.46 -16.88 -5.31
N LEU A 103 8.44 -17.61 -5.86
CA LEU A 103 9.80 -17.09 -6.05
C LEU A 103 9.81 -15.92 -7.03
N ASN A 104 9.10 -16.02 -8.15
CA ASN A 104 8.95 -14.93 -9.11
C ASN A 104 8.25 -13.72 -8.48
N GLU A 105 7.21 -13.94 -7.67
CA GLU A 105 6.55 -12.86 -6.94
C GLU A 105 7.50 -12.19 -5.95
N LYS A 106 8.29 -12.97 -5.19
CA LYS A 106 9.33 -12.44 -4.29
C LYS A 106 10.34 -11.57 -5.06
N ILE A 107 10.82 -12.02 -6.22
CA ILE A 107 11.75 -11.25 -7.06
C ILE A 107 11.12 -9.94 -7.52
N SER A 108 9.86 -9.98 -7.98
CA SER A 108 9.09 -8.82 -8.41
C SER A 108 8.95 -7.79 -7.28
N LEU A 109 8.55 -8.25 -6.08
CA LEU A 109 8.41 -7.42 -4.89
C LEU A 109 9.74 -6.77 -4.50
N CYS A 110 10.82 -7.56 -4.41
CA CYS A 110 12.14 -7.05 -4.04
C CYS A 110 12.65 -5.98 -5.02
N LYS A 111 12.44 -6.15 -6.33
CA LYS A 111 12.83 -5.14 -7.33
C LYS A 111 12.06 -3.83 -7.17
N LYS A 112 10.73 -3.91 -7.00
CA LYS A 112 9.89 -2.72 -6.77
C LYS A 112 10.26 -1.99 -5.49
N LEU A 113 10.53 -2.75 -4.42
CA LEU A 113 10.96 -2.19 -3.14
C LEU A 113 12.35 -1.53 -3.24
N ASP A 114 13.32 -2.15 -3.93
CA ASP A 114 14.64 -1.55 -4.16
C ASP A 114 14.54 -0.23 -4.93
N GLU A 115 13.75 -0.20 -6.01
CA GLU A 115 13.50 1.03 -6.78
C GLU A 115 12.88 2.13 -5.90
N PHE A 116 11.86 1.78 -5.11
CA PHE A 116 11.24 2.71 -4.18
C PHE A 116 12.22 3.22 -3.11
N PHE A 117 12.99 2.33 -2.47
CA PHE A 117 13.93 2.72 -1.42
C PHE A 117 15.07 3.61 -1.93
N ARG A 118 15.56 3.39 -3.15
CA ARG A 118 16.54 4.30 -3.78
C ARG A 118 16.02 5.72 -3.98
N LEU A 119 14.70 5.90 -4.08
CA LEU A 119 14.07 7.21 -4.21
C LEU A 119 13.94 7.92 -2.85
N ILE A 120 13.61 7.17 -1.79
CA ILE A 120 13.23 7.74 -0.49
C ILE A 120 14.32 7.71 0.58
N VAL A 121 15.35 6.87 0.43
CA VAL A 121 16.50 6.76 1.35
C VAL A 121 17.73 7.38 0.65
N PRO A 122 18.17 8.59 1.06
CA PRO A 122 19.33 9.28 0.50
C PRO A 122 20.67 8.58 0.76
#